data_AF-A0A962MIW9-F1
#
_entry.id   AF-A0A962MIW9-F1
#
_cell.length_a   1.000
_cell.length_b   1.000
_cell.length_c   1.000
_cell.angle_alpha   90.00
_cell.angle_beta   90.00
_cell.angle_gamma   90.00
#
_symmetry.space_group_name_H-M   'P 1'
#
loop_
_entity.id
_entity.type
_entity.pdbx_description
1 polymer ?
#
loop_
_entity_poly.entity_id
_entity_poly.type
_entity_poly.pdbx_seq_one_letter_code
_entity_poly.pdbx_strand_id
1 'polypeptide(L)' 'AHIHPDSAFIYATILEGAIRSQVNEGPVTTYRAGESFSEYPGDRHGVSENASTTEPARLLAVFVVDTDETELTTPYKE' A
#
# COMPACT_ATOMS: atom_id res chain seq x y z
N ALA A 1 -8.52 3.59 -4.57
CA ALA A 1 -8.51 3.05 -3.21
C ALA A 1 -8.85 1.57 -3.22
N HIS A 2 -8.35 0.84 -2.23
CA HIS A 2 -8.72 -0.54 -1.96
C HIS A 2 -8.59 -0.82 -0.46
N ILE A 3 -9.15 -1.94 -0.04
CA ILE A 3 -8.97 -2.48 1.30
C ILE A 3 -8.30 -3.85 1.22
N HIS A 4 -7.76 -4.26 2.36
CA HIS A 4 -7.18 -5.57 2.59
C HIS A 4 -8.06 -6.37 3.55
N PRO A 5 -7.88 -7.70 3.65
CA PRO A 5 -8.56 -8.50 4.65
C PRO A 5 -8.37 -7.97 6.08
N ASP A 6 -9.34 -8.21 6.96
CA ASP A 6 -9.33 -7.63 8.32
C ASP A 6 -8.14 -8.14 9.16
N SER A 7 -7.58 -9.31 8.85
CA SER A 7 -6.38 -9.83 9.52
C SER A 7 -5.07 -9.25 9.00
N ALA A 8 -5.09 -8.57 7.85
CA ALA A 8 -3.90 -8.28 7.07
C ALA A 8 -3.03 -7.21 7.73
N PHE A 9 -1.77 -7.56 7.97
CA PHE A 9 -0.68 -6.61 8.15
C PHE A 9 0.15 -6.54 6.86
N ILE A 10 0.42 -5.33 6.38
CA ILE A 10 1.19 -5.11 5.16
C ILE A 10 2.44 -4.30 5.50
N TYR A 11 3.59 -4.77 5.03
CA TYR A 11 4.84 -4.00 5.03
C TYR A 11 5.27 -3.72 3.60
N ALA A 12 5.38 -2.44 3.26
CA ALA A 12 5.66 -1.93 1.94
C ALA A 12 7.07 -1.33 1.90
N THR A 13 7.87 -1.67 0.89
CA THR A 13 9.20 -1.06 0.64
C THR A 13 9.34 -0.65 -0.81
N ILE A 14 9.76 0.59 -1.03
CA ILE A 14 10.01 1.10 -2.37
C ILE A 14 11.36 0.60 -2.85
N LEU A 15 11.38 -0.12 -3.97
CA LEU A 15 12.60 -0.65 -4.58
C LEU A 15 13.18 0.27 -5.65
N GLU A 16 12.32 1.05 -6.32
CA GLU A 16 12.69 1.95 -7.43
C GLU A 16 11.69 3.10 -7.51
N GLY A 17 12.16 4.28 -7.92
CA GLY A 17 11.31 5.45 -8.13
C GLY A 17 10.71 6.00 -6.83
N ALA A 18 9.48 6.49 -6.93
CA ALA A 18 8.74 7.04 -5.79
C ALA A 18 7.24 6.74 -5.91
N ILE A 19 6.59 6.48 -4.78
CA ILE A 19 5.17 6.15 -4.68
C ILE A 19 4.50 7.08 -3.69
N ARG A 20 3.35 7.62 -4.10
CA ARG A 20 2.43 8.32 -3.22
C ARG A 20 1.53 7.29 -2.56
N SER A 21 1.54 7.27 -1.23
CA SER A 21 0.67 6.40 -0.43
C SER A 21 -0.13 7.23 0.57
N GLN A 22 -1.38 6.82 0.79
CA GLN A 22 -2.24 7.32 1.86
C GLN A 22 -2.89 6.14 2.58
N VAL A 23 -2.52 6.00 3.85
CA VAL A 23 -3.10 5.03 4.78
C VAL A 23 -4.13 5.76 5.64
N ASN A 24 -5.36 5.23 5.66
CA ASN A 24 -6.53 5.85 6.29
C ASN A 24 -6.75 7.30 5.81
N GLU A 25 -7.22 8.15 6.72
CA GLU A 25 -7.40 9.59 6.53
C GLU A 25 -6.10 10.38 6.80
N GLY A 26 -4.96 9.69 6.80
CA GLY A 26 -3.64 10.30 7.00
C GLY A 26 -3.20 11.18 5.82
N PRO A 27 -2.07 11.89 5.96
CA PRO A 27 -1.52 12.68 4.87
C PRO A 27 -1.03 11.78 3.73
N VAL A 28 -1.28 12.19 2.49
CA VAL A 28 -0.63 11.58 1.32
C VAL A 28 0.86 11.82 1.43
N THR A 29 1.64 10.75 1.53
CA THR A 29 3.09 10.78 1.71
C THR A 29 3.77 10.17 0.49
N THR A 30 4.85 10.80 0.01
CA THR A 30 5.67 10.26 -1.08
C THR A 30 6.88 9.54 -0.51
N TYR A 31 6.91 8.23 -0.66
CA TYR A 31 8.04 7.36 -0.33
C TYR A 31 8.93 7.14 -1.55
N ARG A 32 10.24 7.11 -1.36
CA ARG A 32 11.28 6.92 -2.38
C ARG A 32 12.00 5.60 -2.16
N ALA A 33 12.74 5.15 -3.18
CA ALA A 33 13.55 3.94 -3.10
C ALA A 33 14.37 3.85 -1.80
N GLY A 34 14.25 2.73 -1.09
CA GLY A 34 14.85 2.49 0.22
C GLY A 34 13.97 2.85 1.43
N GLU A 35 12.88 3.61 1.23
CA GLU A 35 11.91 3.93 2.27
C GLU A 35 10.80 2.87 2.35
N SER A 36 10.16 2.80 3.52
CA SER A 36 9.14 1.80 3.82
C SER A 36 8.00 2.40 4.66
N PHE A 37 6.85 1.74 4.62
CA PHE A 37 5.70 2.03 5.47
C PHE A 37 4.92 0.75 5.79
N SER A 38 4.02 0.83 6.77
CA SER A 38 3.18 -0.28 7.20
C SER A 38 1.70 0.11 7.15
N GLU A 39 0.86 -0.88 6.88
CA GLU A 39 -0.60 -0.81 7.03
C GLU A 39 -1.02 -1.89 8.03
N TYR A 40 -1.82 -1.51 9.02
CA TYR A 40 -2.29 -2.39 10.08
C TYR A 40 -3.66 -2.98 9.74
N PRO A 41 -4.04 -4.10 10.39
CA PRO A 41 -5.39 -4.66 10.34
C PRO A 41 -6.50 -3.60 10.43
N GLY A 42 -7.37 -3.55 9.41
CA GLY A 42 -8.47 -2.60 9.30
C GLY A 42 -8.12 -1.24 8.67
N ASP A 43 -6.85 -0.98 8.35
CA ASP A 43 -6.45 0.22 7.63
C ASP A 43 -6.99 0.23 6.19
N ARG A 44 -7.27 1.42 5.66
CA ARG A 44 -7.75 1.62 4.29
C ARG A 44 -6.68 2.28 3.44
N HIS A 45 -6.45 1.76 2.24
CA HIS A 45 -5.48 2.34 1.32
C HIS A 45 -6.17 3.28 0.33
N GLY A 46 -6.16 4.58 0.64
CA GLY A 46 -6.83 5.62 -0.14
C GLY A 46 -6.13 5.93 -1.47
N VAL A 47 -4.83 6.19 -1.40
CA VAL A 47 -3.97 6.53 -2.54
C VAL A 47 -2.82 5.53 -2.61
N SER A 48 -2.61 4.92 -3.77
CA SER A 48 -1.43 4.11 -4.09
C SER A 48 -1.11 4.30 -5.56
N GLU A 49 -0.19 5.19 -5.88
CA GLU A 49 0.16 5.52 -7.26
C GLU A 49 1.63 5.89 -7.43
N ASN A 50 2.13 5.71 -8.65
CA ASN A 50 3.45 6.21 -9.02
C ASN A 50 3.47 7.75 -8.91
N ALA A 51 4.45 8.28 -8.19
CA ALA A 51 4.61 9.72 -8.03
C ALA A 51 5.10 10.42 -9.32
N SER A 52 5.61 9.65 -10.30
CA SER A 52 6.07 10.13 -11.60
C SER A 52 5.13 9.71 -12.73
N THR A 53 4.99 10.57 -13.72
CA THR A 53 4.29 10.27 -14.99
C THR A 53 5.24 9.80 -16.09
N THR A 54 6.55 9.88 -15.87
CA THR A 54 7.58 9.57 -16.88
C THR A 54 8.58 8.51 -16.44
N GLU A 55 8.76 8.31 -15.14
CA GLU A 55 9.71 7.36 -14.57
C GLU A 55 8.98 6.16 -13.93
N PRO A 56 9.53 4.94 -14.02
CA PRO A 56 8.94 3.77 -13.36
C PRO A 56 9.10 3.85 -11.84
N ALA A 57 8.22 3.14 -11.12
CA ALA A 57 8.35 2.88 -9.70
C ALA A 57 8.10 1.39 -9.42
N ARG A 58 8.76 0.84 -8.40
CA ARG A 58 8.59 -0.55 -7.97
C ARG A 58 8.38 -0.62 -6.46
N LEU A 59 7.36 -1.36 -6.07
CA LEU A 59 7.00 -1.64 -4.68
C LEU A 59 7.14 -3.13 -4.41
N LEU A 60 7.71 -3.48 -3.26
CA LEU A 60 7.55 -4.80 -2.64
C LEU A 60 6.57 -4.66 -1.48
N ALA A 61 5.42 -5.31 -1.59
CA ALA A 61 4.45 -5.44 -0.51
C ALA A 61 4.52 -6.87 0.05
N VAL A 62 4.74 -6.98 1.35
CA VAL A 62 4.70 -8.25 2.09
C VAL A 62 3.43 -8.29 2.90
N PHE A 63 2.64 -9.35 2.71
CA PHE A 63 1.40 -9.59 3.41
C PHE A 63 1.61 -10.64 4.49
N VAL A 64 1.18 -10.34 5.71
CA VAL A 64 0.97 -11.32 6.78
C VAL A 64 -0.53 -11.34 7.04
N VAL A 65 -1.17 -12.47 6.70
CA VAL A 65 -2.63 -12.60 6.61
C VAL A 65 -3.04 -14.02 6.97
N ASP A 66 -4.27 -14.20 7.45
CA ASP A 66 -4.83 -15.52 7.71
C ASP A 66 -4.90 -16.37 6.44
N THR A 67 -4.64 -17.67 6.57
CA THR A 67 -4.36 -18.56 5.42
C THR A 67 -5.59 -18.82 4.54
N ASP A 68 -6.79 -18.67 5.10
CA ASP A 68 -8.07 -18.81 4.38
C ASP A 68 -8.49 -17.54 3.64
N GLU A 69 -7.89 -16.38 3.96
CA GLU A 69 -8.13 -15.12 3.27
C GLU A 69 -7.26 -15.00 2.01
N THR A 70 -7.86 -15.36 0.87
CA THR A 70 -7.14 -15.48 -0.41
C THR A 70 -7.29 -14.27 -1.34
N GLU A 71 -8.26 -13.38 -1.07
CA GLU A 71 -8.44 -12.12 -1.79
C GLU A 71 -7.71 -11.00 -1.05
N LEU A 72 -6.50 -10.64 -1.52
CA LEU A 72 -5.63 -9.71 -0.80
C LEU A 72 -5.98 -8.22 -1.01
N THR A 73 -6.75 -7.90 -2.05
CA THR A 73 -7.16 -6.54 -2.37
C THR A 73 -8.58 -6.53 -2.89
N THR A 74 -9.47 -5.80 -2.24
CA THR A 74 -10.83 -5.58 -2.74
C THR A 74 -10.99 -4.10 -3.10
N PRO A 75 -11.46 -3.78 -4.33
CA PRO A 75 -11.70 -2.40 -4.73
C PRO A 75 -12.65 -1.70 -3.75
N TYR A 76 -12.22 -0.53 -3.25
CA TYR A 76 -13.04 0.33 -2.40
C TYR A 76 -13.38 1.59 -3.18
N LYS A 77 -14.66 1.89 -3.30
CA LYS A 77 -15.15 3.18 -3.79
C LYS A 77 -15.60 3.99 -2.58
N GLU A 78 -15.03 5.19 -2.44
CA GLU A 78 -15.66 6.26 -1.67
C GLU A 78 -17.01 6.65 -2.29
#